data_AF-A0A517ZVJ6-F1
#
_entry.id   AF-A0A517ZVJ6-F1
#
_cell.length_a   1.000
_cell.length_b   1.000
_cell.length_c   1.000
_cell.angle_alpha   90.00
_cell.angle_beta   90.00
_cell.angle_gamma   90.00
#
_symmetry.space_group_name_H-M   'P 1'
#
loop_
_entity.id
_entity.type
_entity.pdbx_description
1 polymer ?
#
loop_
_entity_poly.entity_id
_entity_poly.type
_entity_poly.pdbx_seq_one_letter_code
_entity_poly.pdbx_strand_id
1 'polypeptide(L)'
;MSASKVQASIVGRILFSVVAHMLRLRAVMRHFSPWVLVVPAIAIASTMGSLYGYFWPAGQPSLLLPFTTALAATSFMTAATCWVLRGDLFHRWLIYLTGCFWYRSVDMSAGKLGTALVLTILICYALAKFDDLRPYLQNRLVVSLLVASLLCQCLPMLMTSEVWSWGVRVGLWPYRVNSAMMLSGRLMLLLTIVVSEVLSRTGRLSIERSHSAAIDEVSPFHPPQSVAGPARPSARKAA
;
A
#
# COMPACT_ATOMS: atom_id res chain seq x y z
N MET A 1 -16.96 -35.44 16.69
CA MET A 1 -17.03 -33.96 16.67
C MET A 1 -18.12 -33.55 15.69
N SER A 2 -19.16 -32.84 16.12
CA SER A 2 -20.30 -32.51 15.25
C SER A 2 -19.92 -31.43 14.22
N ALA A 3 -20.43 -31.54 12.99
CA ALA A 3 -20.20 -30.60 11.90
C ALA A 3 -20.51 -29.13 12.28
N SER A 4 -21.44 -28.92 13.21
CA SER A 4 -21.78 -27.61 13.77
C SER A 4 -20.65 -26.95 14.57
N LYS A 5 -19.84 -27.72 15.31
CA LYS A 5 -18.67 -27.19 16.04
C LYS A 5 -17.53 -26.81 15.09
N VAL A 6 -17.37 -27.55 13.99
CA VAL A 6 -16.37 -27.26 12.96
C VAL A 6 -16.75 -26.01 12.18
N GLN A 7 -18.01 -25.85 11.77
CA GLN A 7 -18.52 -24.64 11.12
C GLN A 7 -18.41 -23.41 12.03
N ALA A 8 -18.78 -23.49 13.30
CA ALA A 8 -18.63 -22.38 14.25
C ALA A 8 -17.16 -21.96 14.45
N SER A 9 -16.24 -22.94 14.48
CA SER A 9 -14.79 -22.71 14.53
C SER A 9 -14.25 -22.01 13.28
N ILE A 10 -14.71 -22.43 12.09
CA ILE A 10 -14.27 -21.83 10.81
C ILE A 10 -14.80 -20.40 10.68
N VAL A 11 -16.08 -20.17 10.96
CA VAL A 11 -16.68 -18.83 10.91
C VAL A 11 -16.01 -17.89 11.92
N GLY A 12 -15.73 -18.37 13.13
CA GLY A 12 -14.99 -17.59 14.13
C GLY A 12 -13.59 -17.18 13.68
N ARG A 13 -12.85 -18.09 13.03
CA ARG A 13 -11.52 -17.79 12.45
C ARG A 13 -11.60 -16.81 11.29
N ILE A 14 -12.60 -16.94 10.43
CA ILE A 14 -12.82 -16.01 9.31
C ILE A 14 -13.16 -14.62 9.85
N LEU A 15 -14.08 -14.52 10.80
CA LEU A 15 -14.48 -13.23 11.39
C LEU A 15 -13.29 -12.55 12.08
N PHE A 16 -12.53 -13.30 12.89
CA PHE A 16 -11.32 -12.78 13.53
C PHE A 16 -10.28 -12.30 12.49
N SER A 17 -10.09 -13.07 11.43
CA SER A 17 -9.21 -12.68 10.32
C SER A 17 -9.68 -11.38 9.68
N VAL A 18 -10.96 -11.27 9.30
CA VAL A 18 -11.52 -10.05 8.69
C VAL A 18 -11.35 -8.85 9.62
N VAL A 19 -11.64 -8.99 10.91
CA VAL A 19 -11.46 -7.92 11.89
C VAL A 19 -9.99 -7.49 11.99
N ALA A 20 -9.05 -8.44 12.03
CA ALA A 20 -7.62 -8.15 12.05
C ALA A 20 -7.16 -7.41 10.78
N HIS A 21 -7.65 -7.82 9.60
CA HIS A 21 -7.36 -7.15 8.34
C HIS A 21 -7.94 -5.72 8.30
N MET A 22 -9.16 -5.52 8.83
CA MET A 22 -9.80 -4.20 8.94
C MET A 22 -9.04 -3.27 9.89
N LEU A 23 -8.54 -3.78 11.00
CA LEU A 23 -7.72 -3.00 11.94
C LEU A 23 -6.39 -2.58 11.31
N ARG A 24 -5.72 -3.48 10.58
CA ARG A 24 -4.49 -3.19 9.82
C ARG A 24 -4.75 -2.15 8.73
N LEU A 25 -5.83 -2.30 7.97
CA LEU A 25 -6.23 -1.31 6.96
C LEU A 25 -6.51 0.05 7.60
N ARG A 26 -7.22 0.08 8.72
CA ARG A 26 -7.49 1.33 9.47
C ARG A 26 -6.20 1.99 9.94
N ALA A 27 -5.22 1.20 10.38
CA ALA A 27 -3.91 1.72 10.78
C ALA A 27 -3.20 2.41 9.61
N VAL A 28 -3.16 1.76 8.43
CA VAL A 28 -2.60 2.37 7.20
C VAL A 28 -3.34 3.65 6.82
N MET A 29 -4.68 3.62 6.83
CA MET A 29 -5.51 4.76 6.45
C MET A 29 -5.33 5.97 7.37
N ARG A 30 -4.91 5.81 8.64
CA ARG A 30 -4.57 6.94 9.52
C ARG A 30 -3.34 7.73 9.03
N HIS A 31 -2.44 7.08 8.29
CA HIS A 31 -1.27 7.72 7.69
C HIS A 31 -1.57 8.32 6.31
N PHE A 32 -2.81 8.21 5.81
CA PHE A 32 -3.21 8.84 4.56
C PHE A 32 -3.37 10.36 4.72
N SER A 33 -2.75 11.12 3.83
CA SER A 33 -2.91 12.57 3.72
C SER A 33 -3.84 12.91 2.54
N PRO A 34 -5.04 13.46 2.79
CA PRO A 34 -5.98 13.83 1.73
C PRO A 34 -5.42 14.85 0.74
N TRP A 35 -4.45 15.67 1.16
CA TRP A 35 -3.78 16.66 0.31
C TRP A 35 -3.22 16.08 -0.99
N VAL A 36 -2.82 14.80 -0.98
CA VAL A 36 -2.28 14.11 -2.15
C VAL A 36 -3.35 13.90 -3.23
N LEU A 37 -4.65 13.97 -2.88
CA LEU A 37 -5.77 13.91 -3.83
C LEU A 37 -6.00 15.21 -4.62
N VAL A 38 -5.33 16.30 -4.25
CA VAL A 38 -5.39 17.56 -5.02
C VAL A 38 -4.89 17.34 -6.44
N VAL A 39 -3.85 16.52 -6.63
CA VAL A 39 -3.29 16.22 -7.97
C VAL A 39 -4.33 15.51 -8.86
N PRO A 40 -4.95 14.40 -8.44
CA PRO A 40 -6.09 13.80 -9.15
C PRO A 40 -7.28 14.76 -9.35
N ALA A 41 -7.62 15.59 -8.36
CA ALA A 41 -8.73 16.53 -8.46
C ALA A 41 -8.48 17.59 -9.55
N ILE A 42 -7.26 18.15 -9.60
CA ILE A 42 -6.84 19.05 -10.67
C ILE A 42 -6.84 18.33 -12.02
N ALA A 43 -6.36 17.09 -12.08
CA ALA A 43 -6.39 16.29 -13.30
C ALA A 43 -7.82 16.12 -13.83
N ILE A 44 -8.80 15.82 -12.97
CA ILE A 44 -10.22 15.73 -13.35
C ILE A 44 -10.76 17.10 -13.78
N ALA A 45 -10.51 18.16 -13.00
CA ALA A 45 -10.96 19.52 -13.32
C ALA A 45 -10.39 20.01 -14.67
N SER A 46 -9.15 19.67 -14.99
CA SER A 46 -8.51 19.99 -16.28
C SER A 46 -9.19 19.32 -17.48
N THR A 47 -10.00 18.28 -17.26
CA THR A 47 -10.76 17.61 -18.34
C THR A 47 -12.10 18.29 -18.64
N MET A 48 -12.50 19.29 -17.87
CA MET A 48 -13.76 20.02 -18.05
C MET A 48 -13.63 21.07 -19.16
N GLY A 49 -14.55 21.00 -20.14
CA GLY A 49 -14.89 22.05 -21.10
C GLY A 49 -13.71 22.79 -21.73
N SER A 50 -13.40 23.97 -21.21
CA SER A 50 -12.44 24.95 -21.75
C SER A 50 -10.98 24.71 -21.35
N LEU A 51 -10.73 24.04 -20.22
CA LEU A 51 -9.36 23.81 -19.72
C LEU A 51 -8.64 22.67 -20.44
N TYR A 52 -9.40 21.79 -21.10
CA TYR A 52 -8.85 20.60 -21.73
C TYR A 52 -7.79 20.93 -22.78
N GLY A 53 -8.05 21.91 -23.66
CA GLY A 53 -7.09 22.30 -24.71
C GLY A 53 -5.79 22.90 -24.19
N TYR A 54 -5.79 23.48 -22.98
CA TYR A 54 -4.60 24.07 -22.37
C TYR A 54 -3.71 23.03 -21.67
N PHE A 55 -4.31 22.08 -20.95
CA PHE A 55 -3.58 21.05 -20.21
C PHE A 55 -3.29 19.80 -21.03
N TRP A 56 -4.10 19.55 -22.07
CA TRP A 56 -4.01 18.38 -22.93
C TRP A 56 -3.84 18.86 -24.38
N PRO A 57 -2.62 19.33 -24.75
CA PRO A 57 -2.35 20.03 -26.01
C PRO A 57 -2.65 19.20 -27.26
N ALA A 58 -2.82 17.88 -27.11
CA ALA A 58 -3.36 17.02 -28.14
C ALA A 58 -4.79 16.64 -27.77
N GLY A 59 -5.78 17.15 -28.49
CA GLY A 59 -7.18 16.70 -28.42
C GLY A 59 -7.41 15.24 -28.83
N GLN A 60 -6.38 14.40 -28.78
CA GLN A 60 -6.37 13.02 -29.23
C GLN A 60 -6.12 12.06 -28.05
N PRO A 61 -7.18 11.40 -27.55
CA PRO A 61 -7.16 10.17 -26.76
C PRO A 61 -6.02 9.18 -27.02
N SER A 62 -5.64 9.02 -28.29
CA SER A 62 -4.72 8.00 -28.79
C SER A 62 -3.30 8.16 -28.28
N LEU A 63 -2.85 9.37 -27.91
CA LEU A 63 -1.49 9.60 -27.39
C LEU A 63 -1.39 9.40 -25.87
N LEU A 64 -2.48 9.50 -25.13
CA LEU A 64 -2.45 9.24 -23.68
C LEU A 64 -2.28 7.76 -23.36
N LEU A 65 -2.77 6.88 -24.22
CA LEU A 65 -2.59 5.44 -24.08
C LEU A 65 -1.09 5.04 -24.08
N PRO A 66 -0.25 5.39 -25.09
CA PRO A 66 1.16 5.05 -25.07
C PRO A 66 1.91 5.71 -23.91
N PHE A 67 1.59 6.96 -23.53
CA PHE A 67 2.20 7.60 -22.37
C PHE A 67 1.89 6.88 -21.06
N THR A 68 0.63 6.54 -20.85
CA THR A 68 0.25 5.77 -19.65
C THR A 68 0.93 4.41 -19.67
N THR A 69 0.95 3.70 -20.80
CA THR A 69 1.60 2.37 -20.92
C THR A 69 3.11 2.46 -20.67
N ALA A 70 3.77 3.48 -21.21
CA ALA A 70 5.18 3.76 -20.94
C ALA A 70 5.41 4.00 -19.45
N LEU A 71 4.59 4.81 -18.78
CA LEU A 71 4.70 5.04 -17.34
C LEU A 71 4.50 3.77 -16.51
N ALA A 72 3.59 2.89 -16.92
CA ALA A 72 3.40 1.60 -16.25
C ALA A 72 4.64 0.70 -16.41
N ALA A 73 5.19 0.62 -17.63
CA ALA A 73 6.43 -0.10 -17.90
C ALA A 73 7.61 0.49 -17.12
N THR A 74 7.76 1.81 -17.09
CA THR A 74 8.79 2.49 -16.30
C THR A 74 8.64 2.20 -14.80
N SER A 75 7.41 2.21 -14.28
CA SER A 75 7.14 1.86 -12.87
C SER A 75 7.53 0.41 -12.58
N PHE A 76 7.18 -0.52 -13.47
CA PHE A 76 7.57 -1.92 -13.36
C PHE A 76 9.09 -2.09 -13.37
N MET A 77 9.78 -1.51 -14.34
CA MET A 77 11.24 -1.56 -14.44
C MET A 77 11.91 -0.94 -13.22
N THR A 78 11.43 0.22 -12.75
CA THR A 78 11.96 0.88 -11.56
C THR A 78 11.77 0.03 -10.31
N ALA A 79 10.59 -0.56 -10.12
CA ALA A 79 10.32 -1.47 -9.01
C ALA A 79 11.21 -2.72 -9.07
N ALA A 80 11.42 -3.27 -10.27
CA ALA A 80 12.32 -4.40 -10.51
C ALA A 80 13.77 -4.04 -10.17
N THR A 81 14.26 -2.88 -10.59
CA THR A 81 15.60 -2.40 -10.24
C THR A 81 15.74 -2.19 -8.74
N CYS A 82 14.79 -1.53 -8.08
CA CYS A 82 14.80 -1.35 -6.62
C CYS A 82 14.79 -2.69 -5.86
N TRP A 83 14.03 -3.68 -6.37
CA TRP A 83 14.04 -5.03 -5.80
C TRP A 83 15.38 -5.74 -6.01
N VAL A 84 16.01 -5.65 -7.18
CA VAL A 84 17.35 -6.22 -7.40
C VAL A 84 18.39 -5.59 -6.47
N LEU A 85 18.27 -4.28 -6.19
CA LEU A 85 19.21 -3.56 -5.34
C LEU A 85 19.07 -3.88 -3.84
N ARG A 86 17.86 -4.20 -3.36
CA ARG A 86 17.60 -4.41 -1.91
C ARG A 86 17.10 -5.79 -1.51
N GLY A 87 16.42 -6.49 -2.39
CA GLY A 87 15.74 -7.75 -2.08
C GLY A 87 14.47 -7.61 -1.22
N ASP A 88 14.01 -6.38 -0.94
CA ASP A 88 12.90 -6.15 0.00
C ASP A 88 11.53 -6.61 -0.53
N LEU A 89 10.70 -7.09 0.40
CA LEU A 89 9.33 -7.55 0.13
C LEU A 89 8.44 -6.45 -0.46
N PHE A 90 8.60 -5.20 0.00
CA PHE A 90 7.78 -4.08 -0.47
C PHE A 90 7.99 -3.81 -1.97
N HIS A 91 9.24 -3.79 -2.45
CA HIS A 91 9.53 -3.61 -3.87
C HIS A 91 9.07 -4.80 -4.70
N ARG A 92 9.22 -6.03 -4.19
CA ARG A 92 8.67 -7.23 -4.83
C ARG A 92 7.14 -7.15 -4.97
N TRP A 93 6.45 -6.67 -3.94
CA TRP A 93 5.01 -6.44 -3.98
C TRP A 93 4.64 -5.35 -5.01
N LEU A 94 5.41 -4.26 -5.08
CA LEU A 94 5.23 -3.20 -6.08
C LEU A 94 5.47 -3.70 -7.52
N ILE A 95 6.37 -4.66 -7.75
CA ILE A 95 6.53 -5.31 -9.08
C ILE A 95 5.23 -6.00 -9.48
N TYR A 96 4.62 -6.78 -8.58
CA TYR A 96 3.37 -7.47 -8.91
C TYR A 96 2.22 -6.47 -9.11
N LEU A 97 2.16 -5.41 -8.31
CA LEU A 97 1.15 -4.37 -8.43
C LEU A 97 1.28 -3.58 -9.75
N THR A 98 2.49 -3.10 -10.07
CA THR A 98 2.79 -2.41 -11.33
C THR A 98 2.61 -3.32 -12.54
N GLY A 99 3.02 -4.59 -12.43
CA GLY A 99 2.80 -5.61 -13.46
C GLY A 99 1.32 -5.85 -13.74
N CYS A 100 0.47 -5.87 -12.71
CA CYS A 100 -0.98 -5.95 -12.86
C CYS A 100 -1.54 -4.75 -13.67
N PHE A 101 -1.10 -3.54 -13.34
CA PHE A 101 -1.51 -2.33 -14.05
C PHE A 101 -0.94 -2.21 -15.46
N TRP A 102 0.29 -2.70 -15.67
CA TRP A 102 0.93 -2.74 -16.97
C TRP A 102 0.26 -3.78 -17.88
N TYR A 103 -0.01 -4.98 -17.38
CA TYR A 103 -0.73 -6.02 -18.13
C TYR A 103 -2.11 -5.52 -18.56
N ARG A 104 -2.85 -4.85 -17.68
CA ARG A 104 -4.13 -4.19 -18.04
C ARG A 104 -3.98 -3.14 -19.14
N SER A 105 -2.85 -2.46 -19.21
CA SER A 105 -2.63 -1.43 -20.24
C SER A 105 -2.24 -2.00 -21.61
N VAL A 106 -1.66 -3.21 -21.62
CA VAL A 106 -1.25 -3.93 -22.84
C VAL A 106 -2.41 -4.80 -23.35
N ASP A 107 -3.13 -5.45 -22.44
CA ASP A 107 -4.25 -6.32 -22.76
C ASP A 107 -5.57 -5.57 -22.53
N MET A 108 -6.15 -5.05 -23.61
CA MET A 108 -7.46 -4.39 -23.64
C MET A 108 -8.62 -5.30 -23.17
N SER A 109 -8.37 -6.59 -22.93
CA SER A 109 -9.40 -7.61 -22.68
C SER A 109 -9.41 -8.20 -21.27
N ALA A 110 -8.44 -7.89 -20.41
CA ALA A 110 -8.46 -8.36 -19.03
C ALA A 110 -9.68 -7.76 -18.32
N GLY A 111 -10.76 -8.53 -18.24
CA GLY A 111 -12.04 -8.08 -17.72
C GLY A 111 -11.86 -7.39 -16.39
N LYS A 112 -12.65 -6.33 -16.13
CA LYS A 112 -12.61 -5.56 -14.87
C LYS A 112 -12.55 -6.47 -13.63
N LEU A 113 -13.20 -7.63 -13.71
CA LEU A 113 -13.26 -8.68 -12.70
C LEU A 113 -11.91 -9.38 -12.47
N GLY A 114 -11.16 -9.71 -13.52
CA GLY A 114 -9.83 -10.33 -13.42
C GLY A 114 -8.81 -9.41 -12.76
N THR A 115 -8.77 -8.13 -13.17
CA THR A 115 -7.91 -7.13 -12.49
C THR A 115 -8.32 -6.97 -11.02
N ALA A 116 -9.63 -6.90 -10.73
CA ALA A 116 -10.12 -6.75 -9.36
C ALA A 116 -9.73 -7.95 -8.48
N LEU A 117 -9.81 -9.18 -8.99
CA LEU A 117 -9.38 -10.38 -8.26
C LEU A 117 -7.88 -10.36 -7.96
N VAL A 118 -7.04 -10.05 -8.95
CA VAL A 118 -5.58 -9.97 -8.76
C VAL A 118 -5.21 -8.89 -7.74
N LEU A 119 -5.82 -7.70 -7.84
CA LEU A 119 -5.61 -6.62 -6.87
C LEU A 119 -6.05 -7.04 -5.46
N THR A 120 -7.19 -7.73 -5.34
CA THR A 120 -7.67 -8.24 -4.05
C THR A 120 -6.70 -9.24 -3.45
N ILE A 121 -6.18 -10.18 -4.25
CA ILE A 121 -5.17 -11.15 -3.81
C ILE A 121 -3.90 -10.43 -3.35
N LEU A 122 -3.44 -9.41 -4.09
CA LEU A 122 -2.24 -8.62 -3.74
C LEU A 122 -2.44 -7.82 -2.45
N ILE A 123 -3.61 -7.25 -2.22
CA ILE A 123 -3.95 -6.54 -0.98
C ILE A 123 -4.01 -7.53 0.19
N CYS A 124 -4.65 -8.69 0.02
CA CYS A 124 -4.67 -9.74 1.03
C CYS A 124 -3.27 -10.25 1.37
N TYR A 125 -2.40 -10.42 0.36
CA TYR A 125 -1.00 -10.78 0.55
C TYR A 125 -0.23 -9.74 1.36
N ALA A 126 -0.39 -8.45 1.03
CA ALA A 126 0.23 -7.36 1.78
C ALA A 126 -0.27 -7.30 3.23
N LEU A 127 -1.58 -7.51 3.45
CA LEU A 127 -2.15 -7.54 4.79
C LEU A 127 -1.67 -8.74 5.61
N ALA A 128 -1.47 -9.91 4.97
CA ALA A 128 -0.90 -11.07 5.64
C ALA A 128 0.57 -10.84 6.06
N LYS A 129 1.33 -10.09 5.26
CA LYS A 129 2.73 -9.71 5.50
C LYS A 129 2.90 -8.29 6.04
N PHE A 130 1.91 -7.82 6.80
CA PHE A 130 1.86 -6.44 7.26
C PHE A 130 3.09 -6.02 8.08
N ASP A 131 3.60 -6.89 8.93
CA ASP A 131 4.74 -6.57 9.81
C ASP A 131 6.03 -6.32 9.02
N ASP A 132 6.24 -7.06 7.92
CA ASP A 132 7.37 -6.86 7.01
C ASP A 132 7.25 -5.57 6.20
N LEU A 133 6.01 -5.13 5.90
CA LEU A 133 5.71 -3.91 5.14
C LEU A 133 5.57 -2.67 6.02
N ARG A 134 5.45 -2.85 7.34
CA ARG A 134 5.16 -1.80 8.32
C ARG A 134 6.08 -0.57 8.20
N PRO A 135 7.41 -0.68 8.00
CA PRO A 135 8.29 0.48 7.89
C PRO A 135 7.90 1.42 6.75
N TYR A 136 7.40 0.86 5.64
CA TYR A 136 6.93 1.61 4.48
C TYR A 136 5.51 2.15 4.70
N LEU A 137 4.66 1.37 5.36
CA LEU A 137 3.24 1.69 5.61
C LEU A 137 2.98 2.64 6.79
N GLN A 138 4.00 2.98 7.57
CA GLN A 138 3.93 4.05 8.57
C GLN A 138 4.34 5.41 8.00
N ASN A 139 5.06 5.41 6.88
CA ASN A 139 5.49 6.66 6.26
C ASN A 139 4.30 7.33 5.56
N ARG A 140 3.87 8.48 6.09
CA ARG A 140 2.73 9.24 5.60
C ARG A 140 2.81 9.51 4.10
N LEU A 141 3.98 9.83 3.57
CA LEU A 141 4.17 10.18 2.17
C LEU A 141 3.99 8.96 1.26
N VAL A 142 4.67 7.85 1.58
CA VAL A 142 4.58 6.59 0.82
C VAL A 142 3.15 6.07 0.80
N VAL A 143 2.49 6.04 1.95
CA VAL A 143 1.09 5.60 2.06
C VAL A 143 0.15 6.50 1.26
N SER A 144 0.33 7.82 1.35
CA SER A 144 -0.54 8.75 0.65
C SER A 144 -0.45 8.61 -0.87
N LEU A 145 0.78 8.50 -1.39
CA LEU A 145 0.99 8.26 -2.82
C LEU A 145 0.45 6.90 -3.26
N LEU A 146 0.70 5.85 -2.47
CA LEU A 146 0.21 4.51 -2.77
C LEU A 146 -1.32 4.45 -2.81
N VAL A 147 -1.98 4.92 -1.74
CA VAL A 147 -3.45 4.91 -1.64
C VAL A 147 -4.07 5.80 -2.72
N ALA A 148 -3.52 6.98 -2.98
CA ALA A 148 -4.01 7.84 -4.05
C ALA A 148 -3.81 7.19 -5.44
N SER A 149 -2.69 6.50 -5.67
CA SER A 149 -2.46 5.76 -6.92
C SER A 149 -3.48 4.64 -7.13
N LEU A 150 -3.82 3.91 -6.06
CA LEU A 150 -4.82 2.84 -6.09
C LEU A 150 -6.21 3.42 -6.31
N LEU A 151 -6.57 4.51 -5.61
CA LEU A 151 -7.85 5.20 -5.82
C LEU A 151 -7.97 5.69 -7.27
N CYS A 152 -6.94 6.34 -7.81
CA CYS A 152 -6.98 6.83 -9.19
C CYS A 152 -7.22 5.72 -10.22
N GLN A 153 -6.70 4.53 -9.97
CA GLN A 153 -6.79 3.41 -10.91
C GLN A 153 -8.07 2.58 -10.70
N CYS A 154 -8.55 2.45 -9.45
CA CYS A 154 -9.72 1.65 -9.12
C CYS A 154 -11.04 2.42 -9.20
N LEU A 155 -11.06 3.71 -8.86
CA LEU A 155 -12.28 4.52 -8.79
C LEU A 155 -13.02 4.59 -10.14
N PRO A 156 -12.34 4.79 -11.29
CA PRO A 156 -13.00 4.71 -12.60
C PRO A 156 -13.60 3.33 -12.92
N MET A 157 -13.08 2.25 -12.31
CA MET A 157 -13.63 0.90 -12.48
C MET A 157 -14.90 0.68 -11.67
N LEU A 158 -15.01 1.36 -10.53
CA LEU A 158 -16.13 1.26 -9.59
C LEU A 158 -17.31 2.16 -9.96
N MET A 159 -17.09 3.19 -10.79
CA MET A 159 -18.17 4.08 -11.23
C MET A 159 -19.15 3.39 -12.17
N THR A 160 -20.44 3.45 -11.81
CA THR A 160 -21.56 2.92 -12.59
C THR A 160 -21.93 3.85 -13.74
N SER A 161 -22.73 3.35 -14.69
CA SER A 161 -23.25 4.14 -15.82
C SER A 161 -24.07 5.36 -15.36
N GLU A 162 -24.77 5.27 -14.23
CA GLU A 162 -25.55 6.37 -13.64
C GLU A 162 -24.66 7.51 -13.15
N VAL A 163 -23.53 7.18 -12.51
CA VAL A 163 -22.57 8.20 -12.05
C VAL A 163 -21.95 8.90 -13.25
N TRP A 164 -21.65 8.16 -14.31
CA TRP A 164 -21.14 8.73 -15.55
C TRP A 164 -22.16 9.59 -16.29
N SER A 165 -23.45 9.20 -16.30
CA SER A 165 -24.50 10.01 -16.94
C SER A 165 -24.74 11.33 -16.20
N TRP A 166 -24.59 11.35 -14.87
CA TRP A 166 -24.51 12.59 -14.10
C TRP A 166 -23.27 13.42 -14.45
N GLY A 167 -22.09 12.80 -14.50
CA GLY A 167 -20.85 13.48 -14.86
C GLY A 167 -20.90 14.16 -16.23
N VAL A 168 -21.47 13.49 -17.25
CA VAL A 168 -21.63 14.05 -18.60
C VAL A 168 -22.49 15.32 -18.57
N ARG A 169 -23.53 15.38 -17.73
CA ARG A 169 -24.37 16.59 -17.55
C ARG A 169 -23.59 17.79 -17.00
N VAL A 170 -22.50 17.53 -16.26
CA VAL A 170 -21.60 18.56 -15.69
C VAL A 170 -20.39 18.83 -16.62
N GLY A 171 -20.35 18.22 -17.81
CA GLY A 171 -19.26 18.39 -18.78
C GLY A 171 -18.05 17.49 -18.52
N LEU A 172 -18.18 16.47 -17.67
CA LEU A 172 -17.16 15.44 -17.46
C LEU A 172 -17.34 14.32 -18.49
N TRP A 173 -16.37 14.18 -19.37
CA TRP A 173 -16.37 13.13 -20.38
C TRP A 173 -15.73 11.86 -19.81
N PRO A 174 -16.45 10.72 -19.71
CA PRO A 174 -15.96 9.52 -19.04
C PRO A 174 -14.60 9.04 -19.54
N TYR A 175 -14.41 9.09 -20.85
CA TYR A 175 -13.16 8.72 -21.49
C TYR A 175 -11.98 9.60 -21.06
N ARG A 176 -12.18 10.93 -20.97
CA ARG A 176 -11.15 11.89 -20.59
C ARG A 176 -10.78 11.77 -19.12
N VAL A 177 -11.80 11.67 -18.25
CA VAL A 177 -11.63 11.48 -16.81
C VAL A 177 -10.88 10.19 -16.52
N ASN A 178 -11.28 9.08 -17.16
CA ASN A 178 -10.61 7.79 -16.98
C ASN A 178 -9.13 7.85 -17.41
N SER A 179 -8.83 8.51 -18.54
CA SER A 179 -7.46 8.65 -19.03
C SER A 179 -6.60 9.53 -18.11
N ALA A 180 -7.14 10.65 -17.63
CA ALA A 180 -6.46 11.56 -16.71
C ALA A 180 -6.21 10.91 -15.34
N MET A 181 -7.19 10.18 -14.79
CA MET A 181 -7.04 9.45 -13.54
C MET A 181 -6.05 8.27 -13.67
N MET A 182 -6.07 7.55 -14.80
CA MET A 182 -5.07 6.52 -15.07
C MET A 182 -3.66 7.10 -15.13
N LEU A 183 -3.48 8.26 -15.78
CA LEU A 183 -2.19 8.94 -15.85
C LEU A 183 -1.72 9.39 -14.47
N SER A 184 -2.57 10.10 -13.70
CA SER A 184 -2.24 10.57 -12.36
C SER A 184 -1.92 9.38 -11.44
N GLY A 185 -2.70 8.31 -11.52
CA GLY A 185 -2.47 7.09 -10.75
C GLY A 185 -1.12 6.44 -11.04
N ARG A 186 -0.74 6.32 -12.32
CA ARG A 186 0.56 5.75 -12.72
C ARG A 186 1.74 6.63 -12.31
N LEU A 187 1.60 7.96 -12.43
CA LEU A 187 2.62 8.90 -11.96
C LEU A 187 2.83 8.77 -10.45
N MET A 188 1.75 8.72 -9.67
CA MET A 188 1.81 8.57 -8.22
C MET A 188 2.39 7.22 -7.79
N LEU A 189 2.11 6.17 -8.55
CA LEU A 189 2.70 4.85 -8.32
C LEU A 189 4.22 4.87 -8.57
N LEU A 190 4.68 5.49 -9.65
CA LEU A 190 6.11 5.69 -9.91
C LEU A 190 6.77 6.49 -8.79
N LEU A 191 6.15 7.59 -8.37
CA LEU A 191 6.62 8.40 -7.25
C LEU A 191 6.66 7.61 -5.95
N THR A 192 5.71 6.70 -5.72
CA THR A 192 5.72 5.81 -4.54
C THR A 192 7.00 4.97 -4.51
N ILE A 193 7.38 4.37 -5.65
CA ILE A 193 8.59 3.55 -5.79
C ILE A 193 9.85 4.39 -5.59
N VAL A 194 9.92 5.57 -6.23
CA VAL A 194 11.09 6.45 -6.13
C VAL A 194 11.25 6.97 -4.70
N VAL A 195 10.16 7.43 -4.09
CA VAL A 195 10.21 7.98 -2.73
C VAL A 195 10.48 6.88 -1.71
N SER A 196 9.96 5.66 -1.85
CA SER A 196 10.32 4.55 -0.97
C SER A 196 11.82 4.23 -1.06
N GLU A 197 12.39 4.26 -2.26
CA GLU A 197 13.81 4.03 -2.46
C GLU A 197 14.67 5.13 -1.82
N VAL A 198 14.32 6.40 -2.05
CA VAL A 198 15.02 7.56 -1.48
C VAL A 198 14.95 7.56 0.05
N LEU A 199 13.75 7.37 0.61
CA LEU A 199 13.56 7.35 2.06
C LEU A 199 14.37 6.24 2.73
N SER A 200 14.43 5.08 2.09
CA SER A 200 15.23 3.98 2.61
C SER A 200 16.74 4.24 2.48
N ARG A 201 17.23 4.93 1.44
CA ARG A 201 18.65 5.33 1.36
C ARG A 201 19.01 6.35 2.42
N THR A 202 18.07 7.25 2.76
CA THR A 202 18.26 8.27 3.80
C THR A 202 18.10 7.72 5.23
N GLY A 203 17.85 6.41 5.41
CA GLY A 203 17.63 5.80 6.72
C GLY A 203 16.34 6.26 7.43
N ARG A 204 15.45 6.98 6.74
CA ARG A 204 14.21 7.51 7.34
C ARG A 204 13.10 6.46 7.50
N LEU A 205 13.33 5.22 7.05
CA LEU A 205 12.41 4.09 7.25
C LEU A 205 12.74 3.26 8.50
N SER A 206 13.89 3.46 9.14
CA SER A 206 14.39 2.55 10.20
C SER A 206 14.10 2.98 11.64
N ILE A 207 13.28 4.01 11.87
CA ILE A 207 13.19 4.65 13.20
C ILE A 207 12.49 3.77 14.28
N GLU A 208 11.84 2.66 13.94
CA GLU A 208 11.09 1.87 14.93
C GLU A 208 11.73 0.55 15.39
N ARG A 209 12.88 0.12 14.83
CA ARG A 209 13.55 -1.09 15.33
C ARG A 209 14.30 -0.85 16.64
N SER A 210 14.76 0.37 16.89
CA SER A 210 15.57 0.72 18.06
C SER A 210 14.75 0.84 19.35
N HIS A 211 13.44 1.08 19.26
CA HIS A 211 12.59 1.21 20.45
C HIS A 211 11.95 -0.11 20.89
N SER A 212 11.78 -1.09 19.99
CA SER A 212 11.27 -2.41 20.35
C SER A 212 12.35 -3.31 20.93
N ALA A 213 13.60 -3.23 20.43
CA ALA A 213 14.72 -3.98 20.99
C ALA A 213 15.12 -3.53 22.41
N ALA A 214 14.89 -2.26 22.75
CA ALA A 214 15.17 -1.74 24.09
C ALA A 214 14.09 -2.09 25.14
N ILE A 215 12.91 -2.57 24.71
CA ILE A 215 11.81 -2.97 25.61
C ILE A 215 11.80 -4.50 25.81
N ASP A 216 12.28 -5.28 24.84
CA ASP A 216 12.37 -6.74 24.94
C ASP A 216 13.57 -7.24 25.78
N GLU A 217 14.44 -6.36 26.29
CA GLU A 217 15.55 -6.74 27.19
C GLU A 217 15.20 -6.69 28.69
N VAL A 218 13.96 -6.34 29.06
CA VAL A 218 13.46 -6.43 30.45
C VAL A 218 12.41 -7.53 30.54
N SER A 219 12.88 -8.78 30.58
CA SER A 219 12.05 -9.96 30.89
C SER A 219 11.60 -9.92 32.36
N PRO A 220 10.28 -9.98 32.68
CA PRO A 220 9.78 -9.96 34.05
C PRO A 220 9.58 -11.37 34.66
N PHE A 221 10.19 -12.43 34.11
CA PHE A 221 9.98 -13.80 34.60
C PHE A 221 11.30 -14.49 34.97
N HIS A 222 11.83 -14.13 36.13
CA HIS A 222 12.56 -15.07 36.98
C HIS A 222 12.06 -14.95 38.42
N PRO A 223 11.46 -16.00 39.01
CA PRO A 223 11.22 -16.02 40.45
C PRO A 223 12.56 -16.12 41.19
N PRO A 224 12.75 -15.43 42.33
CA PRO A 224 13.98 -15.54 43.11
C PRO A 224 14.09 -16.95 43.69
N GLN A 225 15.04 -17.73 43.17
CA GLN A 225 15.43 -18.99 43.77
C GLN A 225 16.06 -18.72 45.14
N SER A 226 15.51 -19.40 46.16
CA SER A 226 16.08 -19.49 47.49
C SER A 226 17.46 -20.15 47.43
N VAL A 227 18.50 -19.39 47.73
CA VAL A 227 19.83 -19.94 47.99
C VAL A 227 20.03 -19.96 49.50
N ALA A 228 19.90 -21.18 50.04
CA ALA A 228 20.41 -21.55 51.35
C ALA A 228 21.92 -21.22 51.43
N GLY A 229 22.37 -20.73 52.60
CA GLY A 229 23.66 -20.07 52.78
C GLY A 229 24.92 -20.93 52.55
N PRO A 230 26.08 -20.35 52.88
CA PRO A 230 26.81 -20.95 54.00
C PRO A 230 27.24 -19.93 55.07
N ALA A 231 27.38 -20.49 56.26
CA ALA A 231 27.65 -19.83 57.54
C ALA A 231 28.93 -18.98 57.56
N ARG A 232 28.83 -17.85 58.25
CA ARG A 232 29.95 -17.01 58.71
C ARG A 232 30.80 -17.81 59.72
N PRO A 233 32.13 -17.94 59.55
CA PRO A 233 32.99 -18.40 60.63
C PRO A 233 33.18 -17.29 61.66
N SER A 234 32.93 -17.61 62.92
CA SER A 234 33.24 -16.81 64.09
C SER A 234 34.75 -16.83 64.37
N ALA A 235 35.42 -15.69 64.20
CA ALA A 235 36.76 -15.51 64.73
C ALA A 235 36.69 -15.02 66.18
N ARG A 236 37.00 -15.91 67.13
CA ARG A 236 37.23 -15.57 68.55
C ARG A 236 38.67 -15.95 68.92
N LYS A 237 39.46 -14.91 69.26
CA LYS A 237 40.63 -14.82 70.17
C LYS A 237 41.80 -15.81 70.06
N ALA A 238 43.00 -15.25 69.90
CA ALA A 238 44.19 -15.34 70.78
C ALA A 238 45.26 -14.42 70.14
N ALA A 239 46.09 -13.62 70.82
CA ALA A 239 46.62 -13.63 72.18
C ALA A 239 46.83 -12.19 72.68
#